data_AF-A0A4V0YMX1-F1
#
_entry.id   AF-A0A4V0YMX1-F1
#
_cell.length_a   1.000
_cell.length_b   1.000
_cell.length_c   1.000
_cell.angle_alpha   90.00
_cell.angle_beta   90.00
_cell.angle_gamma   90.00
#
_symmetry.space_group_name_H-M   'P 1'
#
loop_
_entity.id
_entity.type
_entity.pdbx_description
1 polymer ?
#
loop_
_entity_poly.entity_id
_entity_poly.type
_entity_poly.pdbx_seq_one_letter_code
_entity_poly.pdbx_strand_id
1 'polypeptide(L)'
;MLPPIEKPYLVLLEPASGRAAAYDAQNRLLTDRASERLVAFALERHVHSEYWDDLKDLGMPRQRPSWAPGDNLSGCTLYWLRNGWSKFRDLLDTPDA
;
A
#
# COMPACT_ATOMS: atom_id res chain seq x y z
N MET A 1 27.53 0.31 -1.17
CA MET A 1 26.18 0.55 -0.62
C MET A 1 25.30 -0.60 -1.07
N LEU A 2 24.62 -1.29 -0.15
CA LEU A 2 23.58 -2.23 -0.54
C LEU A 2 22.43 -1.41 -1.16
N PRO A 3 21.76 -1.91 -2.20
CA PRO A 3 20.58 -1.25 -2.73
C PRO A 3 19.54 -1.13 -1.59
N PRO A 4 18.77 -0.02 -1.53
CA PRO A 4 17.70 0.09 -0.56
C PRO A 4 16.73 -1.08 -0.75
N ILE A 5 16.38 -1.76 0.35
CA ILE A 5 15.38 -2.82 0.31
C ILE A 5 14.04 -2.13 0.05
N GLU A 6 13.52 -2.30 -1.17
CA GLU A 6 12.27 -1.66 -1.60
C GLU A 6 11.08 -2.47 -1.07
N LYS A 7 10.80 -2.30 0.23
CA LYS A 7 9.66 -2.96 0.90
C LYS A 7 8.37 -2.16 0.72
N PRO A 8 7.23 -2.82 0.50
CA PRO A 8 5.90 -2.21 0.54
C PRO A 8 5.73 -1.31 1.74
N TYR A 9 5.35 -0.06 1.54
CA TYR A 9 5.05 0.91 2.59
C TYR A 9 3.55 1.04 2.83
N LEU A 10 2.77 0.84 1.77
CA LEU A 10 1.35 1.10 1.72
C LEU A 10 0.69 0.03 0.86
N VAL A 11 -0.47 -0.47 1.30
CA VAL A 11 -1.31 -1.41 0.56
C VAL A 11 -2.67 -0.76 0.31
N LEU A 12 -3.11 -0.76 -0.94
CA LEU A 12 -4.48 -0.42 -1.33
C LEU A 12 -5.24 -1.71 -1.52
N LEU A 13 -6.32 -1.91 -0.76
CA LEU A 13 -7.18 -3.09 -0.85
C LEU A 13 -8.56 -2.69 -1.37
N GLU A 14 -9.01 -3.38 -2.41
CA GLU A 14 -10.38 -3.35 -2.89
C GLU A 14 -11.12 -4.54 -2.24
N PRO A 15 -12.04 -4.30 -1.29
CA PRO A 15 -12.57 -5.36 -0.44
C PRO A 15 -13.57 -6.29 -1.16
N ALA A 16 -14.18 -5.84 -2.25
CA ALA A 16 -15.22 -6.58 -2.96
C ALA A 16 -14.66 -7.78 -3.74
N SER A 17 -13.51 -7.59 -4.39
CA SER A 17 -12.81 -8.61 -5.19
C SER A 17 -11.56 -9.15 -4.49
N GLY A 18 -11.10 -8.51 -3.41
CA GLY A 18 -9.86 -8.86 -2.72
C GLY A 18 -8.60 -8.46 -3.49
N ARG A 19 -8.73 -7.67 -4.55
CA ARG A 19 -7.59 -7.12 -5.28
C ARG A 19 -6.84 -6.15 -4.39
N ALA A 20 -5.52 -6.25 -4.42
CA ALA A 20 -4.67 -5.35 -3.67
C ALA A 20 -3.46 -4.91 -4.49
N ALA A 21 -3.07 -3.66 -4.31
CA ALA A 21 -1.86 -3.08 -4.89
C ALA A 21 -0.93 -2.63 -3.76
N ALA A 22 0.38 -2.68 -4.01
CA ALA A 22 1.38 -2.24 -3.03
C ALA A 22 2.20 -1.09 -3.59
N TYR A 23 2.56 -0.17 -2.69
CA TYR A 23 3.28 1.05 -2.99
C TYR A 23 4.50 1.19 -2.10
N ASP A 24 5.51 1.89 -2.60
CA ASP A 24 6.62 2.34 -1.77
C ASP A 24 6.28 3.61 -0.97
N ALA A 25 7.26 4.12 -0.22
CA ALA A 25 7.10 5.33 0.58
C ALA A 25 6.97 6.62 -0.25
N GLN A 26 7.22 6.56 -1.55
CA GLN A 26 7.08 7.66 -2.52
C GLN A 26 5.77 7.55 -3.32
N ASN A 27 4.86 6.65 -2.91
CA ASN A 27 3.61 6.33 -3.61
C ASN A 27 3.79 5.80 -5.04
N ARG A 28 4.95 5.25 -5.37
CA ARG A 28 5.18 4.53 -6.63
C ARG A 28 4.61 3.12 -6.50
N LEU A 29 3.92 2.67 -7.53
CA LEU A 29 3.34 1.32 -7.54
C LEU A 29 4.47 0.30 -7.66
N LEU A 30 4.57 -0.59 -6.68
CA LEU A 30 5.50 -1.72 -6.70
C LEU A 30 4.88 -2.92 -7.42
N THR A 31 3.60 -3.18 -7.18
CA THR A 31 2.83 -4.23 -7.84
C THR A 31 1.36 -3.90 -7.88
N ASP A 32 0.70 -4.33 -8.97
CA ASP A 32 -0.75 -4.35 -9.12
C ASP A 32 -1.42 -5.49 -8.36
N ARG A 33 -0.65 -6.49 -7.90
CA ARG A 33 -1.14 -7.72 -7.29
C ARG A 33 -0.32 -8.05 -6.07
N ALA A 34 -0.64 -7.37 -4.97
CA ALA A 34 -0.04 -7.63 -3.67
C ALA A 34 -0.30 -9.10 -3.27
N SER A 35 0.74 -9.77 -2.77
CA SER A 35 0.61 -11.14 -2.30
C SER A 35 -0.40 -11.27 -1.15
N GLU A 36 -1.08 -12.43 -1.03
CA GLU A 36 -2.02 -12.69 0.07
C GLU A 36 -1.36 -12.51 1.44
N ARG A 37 -0.08 -12.88 1.57
CA ARG A 37 0.69 -12.70 2.79
C ARG A 37 0.89 -11.22 3.13
N LEU A 38 1.14 -10.37 2.13
CA LEU A 38 1.26 -8.93 2.32
C LEU A 38 -0.08 -8.30 2.71
N VAL A 39 -1.17 -8.74 2.08
CA VAL A 39 -2.52 -8.28 2.43
C VAL A 39 -2.87 -8.66 3.85
N ALA A 40 -2.66 -9.92 4.25
CA ALA A 40 -2.87 -10.37 5.63
C ALA A 40 -2.03 -9.55 6.62
N PHE A 41 -0.76 -9.33 6.31
CA PHE A 41 0.12 -8.48 7.12
C PHE A 41 -0.44 -7.05 7.24
N ALA A 42 -0.91 -6.44 6.16
CA ALA A 42 -1.49 -5.10 6.18
C ALA A 42 -2.74 -5.03 7.08
N LEU A 43 -3.64 -6.00 6.95
CA LEU A 43 -4.86 -6.05 7.77
C LEU A 43 -4.55 -6.20 9.26
N GLU A 44 -3.54 -7.01 9.62
CA GLU A 44 -3.18 -7.28 11.01
C GLU A 44 -2.25 -6.24 11.65
N ARG A 45 -1.35 -5.65 10.87
CA ARG A 45 -0.18 -4.90 11.39
C ARG A 45 -0.08 -3.45 10.90
N HIS A 46 -1.06 -2.94 10.16
CA HIS A 46 -1.04 -1.54 9.74
C HIS A 46 -0.93 -0.60 10.94
N VAL A 47 -0.19 0.49 10.75
CA VAL A 47 -0.08 1.57 11.73
C VAL A 47 -1.15 2.64 11.55
N HIS A 48 -1.72 2.72 10.35
CA HIS A 48 -2.80 3.63 10.00
C HIS A 48 -3.58 3.06 8.81
N SER A 49 -4.88 3.37 8.76
CA SER A 49 -5.72 3.06 7.61
C SER A 49 -6.72 4.18 7.36
N GLU A 50 -7.06 4.38 6.09
CA GLU A 50 -8.11 5.30 5.68
C GLU A 50 -8.76 4.83 4.37
N TYR A 51 -9.99 5.26 4.11
CA TYR A 51 -10.61 5.05 2.81
C TYR A 51 -9.91 5.89 1.75
N TRP A 52 -9.83 5.34 0.54
CA TRP A 52 -9.40 6.12 -0.61
C TRP A 52 -10.27 7.37 -0.78
N ASP A 53 -9.61 8.50 -1.01
CA ASP A 53 -10.23 9.80 -1.23
C ASP A 53 -9.49 10.52 -2.36
N ASP A 54 -10.14 10.62 -3.52
CA ASP A 54 -9.55 11.24 -4.71
C ASP A 54 -9.17 12.71 -4.50
N LEU A 55 -9.85 13.43 -3.59
CA LEU A 55 -9.53 14.83 -3.31
C LEU A 55 -8.23 14.96 -2.52
N LYS A 56 -7.95 14.02 -1.60
CA LYS A 56 -6.67 13.95 -0.88
C LYS A 56 -5.52 13.54 -1.79
N ASP A 57 -5.80 12.74 -2.82
CA ASP A 57 -4.78 12.27 -3.77
C ASP A 57 -4.25 13.39 -4.67
N LEU A 58 -5.02 14.47 -4.91
CA LEU A 58 -4.59 15.62 -5.73
C LEU A 58 -3.32 16.30 -5.22
N GLY A 59 -3.06 16.28 -3.91
CA GLY A 59 -1.88 16.92 -3.31
C GLY A 59 -0.60 16.09 -3.40
N MET A 60 -0.73 14.76 -3.50
CA MET A 60 0.39 13.83 -3.60
C MET A 60 -0.04 12.61 -4.42
N PRO A 61 -0.10 12.75 -5.77
CA PRO A 61 -0.73 11.76 -6.62
C PRO A 61 -0.01 10.42 -6.54
N ARG A 62 -0.80 9.34 -6.47
CA ARG A 62 -0.28 7.97 -6.47
C ARG A 62 -0.49 7.34 -7.83
N GLN A 63 0.40 6.42 -8.21
CA GLN A 63 0.23 5.67 -9.44
C GLN A 63 -0.97 4.71 -9.31
N ARG A 64 -2.00 4.88 -10.13
CA ARG A 64 -3.17 4.00 -10.05
C ARG A 64 -2.85 2.59 -10.56
N PRO A 65 -3.41 1.55 -9.91
CA PRO A 65 -3.19 0.19 -10.34
C PRO A 65 -4.00 -0.12 -11.60
N SER A 66 -3.52 -1.05 -12.43
CA SER A 66 -4.13 -1.38 -13.74
C SER A 66 -5.56 -1.91 -13.64
N TRP A 67 -5.97 -2.43 -12.49
CA TRP A 67 -7.32 -2.91 -12.23
C TRP A 67 -8.30 -1.83 -11.75
N ALA A 68 -7.83 -0.62 -11.46
CA ALA A 68 -8.66 0.55 -11.20
C ALA A 68 -8.35 1.73 -12.15
N PRO A 69 -8.51 1.55 -13.48
CA PRO A 69 -8.12 2.57 -14.46
C PRO A 69 -9.12 3.73 -14.60
N GLY A 70 -10.15 3.86 -13.76
CA GLY A 70 -11.10 4.96 -13.81
C GLY A 70 -11.75 5.19 -12.45
N ASP A 71 -11.52 6.37 -11.89
CA ASP A 71 -12.12 7.14 -10.78
C ASP A 71 -12.92 6.49 -9.64
N ASN A 72 -13.14 5.18 -9.61
CA ASN A 72 -13.93 4.52 -8.58
C ASN A 72 -13.05 3.60 -7.76
N LEU A 73 -12.08 4.21 -7.07
CA LEU A 73 -11.44 3.62 -5.89
C LEU A 73 -12.30 3.82 -4.63
N SER A 74 -13.50 4.39 -4.78
CA SER A 74 -14.50 4.51 -3.73
C SER A 74 -14.75 3.16 -3.07
N GLY A 75 -14.49 3.09 -1.77
CA GLY A 75 -14.62 1.84 -0.99
C GLY A 75 -13.35 1.01 -0.90
N CYS A 76 -12.28 1.38 -1.60
CA CYS A 76 -10.95 0.84 -1.33
C CYS A 76 -10.39 1.46 -0.04
N THR A 77 -9.55 0.69 0.66
CA THR A 77 -8.90 1.13 1.89
C THR A 77 -7.39 1.10 1.72
N LEU A 78 -6.75 2.17 2.13
CA LEU A 78 -5.30 2.31 2.23
C LEU A 78 -4.85 1.86 3.62
N TYR A 79 -3.81 1.03 3.66
CA TYR A 79 -3.19 0.51 4.87
C TYR A 79 -1.70 0.85 4.87
N TRP A 80 -1.28 1.73 5.78
CA TRP A 80 0.13 2.07 5.97
C TRP A 80 0.78 1.02 6.86
N LEU A 81 1.88 0.45 6.39
CA LEU A 81 2.63 -0.56 7.12
C LEU A 81 3.65 0.07 8.08
N ARG A 82 3.99 1.34 7.87
CA ARG A 82 5.03 2.06 8.60
C ARG A 82 4.69 3.53 8.79
N ASN A 83 5.32 4.16 9.79
CA ASN A 83 5.26 5.60 10.07
C ASN A 83 6.65 6.11 10.53
N GLY A 84 6.73 7.36 10.98
CA GLY A 84 7.98 7.97 11.45
C GLY A 84 8.63 7.31 12.69
N TRP A 85 7.93 6.39 13.35
CA TRP A 85 8.42 5.64 14.51
C TRP A 85 8.78 4.19 14.21
N SER A 86 8.54 3.72 12.97
CA SER A 86 8.89 2.37 12.55
C SER A 86 10.40 2.17 12.57
N LYS A 87 10.83 1.07 13.17
CA LYS A 87 12.23 0.67 13.28
C LYS A 87 12.64 -0.16 12.07
N PHE A 88 13.95 -0.32 11.87
CA PHE A 88 14.49 -1.16 10.80
C PHE A 88 13.97 -2.61 10.83
N ARG A 89 13.70 -3.15 12.03
CA ARG A 89 13.13 -4.50 12.17
C ARG A 89 11.72 -4.61 11.55
N ASP A 90 10.90 -3.58 11.69
CA ASP A 90 9.55 -3.55 11.10
C ASP A 90 9.62 -3.59 9.56
N LEU A 91 10.71 -3.07 8.97
CA LEU A 91 10.99 -3.18 7.55
C LEU A 91 11.28 -4.64 7.14
N LEU A 92 12.07 -5.37 7.93
CA LEU A 92 12.43 -6.77 7.64
C LEU A 92 11.23 -7.71 7.76
N ASP A 93 10.32 -7.43 8.70
CA ASP A 93 9.11 -8.22 8.91
C ASP A 93 8.05 -7.99 7.82
N THR A 94 8.15 -6.87 7.08
CA THR A 94 7.24 -6.57 5.97
C THR A 94 7.45 -7.54 4.81
N PRO A 95 6.41 -8.28 4.38
CA PRO A 95 6.48 -9.14 3.19
C PRO A 95 6.85 -8.34 1.93
N ASP A 96 7.41 -9.01 0.93
CA ASP A 96 7.61 -8.40 -0.39
C ASP A 96 6.27 -8.14 -1.11
N ALA A 97 6.32 -7.25 -2.09
CA ALA A 97 5.19 -6.80 -2.90
C ALA A 97 4.49 -7.98 -3.60
#